data_AF-A0A1M6L8J8-F1
#
_entry.id   AF-A0A1M6L8J8-F1
#
_cell.length_a   1.000
_cell.length_b   1.000
_cell.length_c   1.000
_cell.angle_alpha   90.00
_cell.angle_beta   90.00
_cell.angle_gamma   90.00
#
_symmetry.space_group_name_H-M   'P 1'
#
loop_
_entity.id
_entity.type
_entity.pdbx_description
1 polymer ?
#
loop_
_entity_poly.entity_id
_entity_poly.type
_entity_poly.pdbx_seq_one_letter_code
_entity_poly.pdbx_strand_id
1 'polypeptide(L)' 'MVTKKIKYQPPRQYLFLDQKRKLGLVNRIKKQIDKFELKPEDLGFTNTLDISNLI' A
#
# COMPACT_ATOMS: atom_id res chain seq x y z
N MET A 1 -2.33 16.15 28.51
CA MET A 1 -3.04 14.93 28.07
C MET A 1 -4.38 14.74 28.81
N VAL A 2 -4.48 15.10 30.11
CA VAL A 2 -5.78 15.21 30.82
C VAL A 2 -6.30 16.66 30.88
N THR A 3 -5.42 17.66 30.92
CA THR A 3 -5.79 19.09 30.99
C THR A 3 -6.22 19.74 29.68
N LYS A 4 -5.81 19.19 28.52
CA LYS A 4 -6.08 19.78 27.19
C LYS A 4 -7.19 19.08 26.40
N LYS A 5 -7.88 18.06 26.95
CA LYS A 5 -8.88 17.21 26.25
C LYS A 5 -8.44 16.63 24.88
N ILE A 6 -7.15 16.65 24.55
CA ILE A 6 -6.61 16.12 23.29
C ILE A 6 -6.24 14.65 23.49
N LYS A 7 -6.72 13.79 22.58
CA LYS A 7 -6.31 12.38 22.52
C LYS A 7 -4.82 12.29 22.28
N TYR A 8 -4.14 11.46 23.05
CA TYR A 8 -2.72 11.22 22.85
C TYR A 8 -2.43 10.65 21.47
N GLN A 9 -1.55 11.32 20.76
CA GLN A 9 -0.99 10.84 19.51
C GLN A 9 0.43 10.37 19.83
N PRO A 10 0.70 9.05 19.81
CA PRO A 10 2.04 8.57 20.04
C PRO A 10 2.98 9.09 18.94
N PRO A 11 4.23 9.45 19.27
CA PRO A 11 5.19 10.00 18.29
C PRO A 11 5.58 9.00 17.20
N ARG A 12 5.36 7.70 17.45
CA ARG A 12 5.45 6.63 16.44
C ARG A 12 4.15 5.84 16.42
N GLN A 13 3.54 5.75 15.25
CA GLN A 13 2.45 4.82 15.00
C GLN A 13 3.03 3.41 14.88
N TYR A 14 2.73 2.56 15.86
CA TYR A 14 3.11 1.15 15.80
C TYR A 14 2.26 0.44 14.77
N LEU A 15 2.91 -0.18 13.79
CA LEU A 15 2.25 -1.09 12.86
C LEU A 15 1.81 -2.34 13.62
N PHE A 16 0.56 -2.74 13.44
CA PHE A 16 0.07 -4.03 13.91
C PHE A 16 0.83 -5.17 13.22
N LEU A 17 0.80 -6.35 13.81
CA LEU A 17 1.50 -7.52 13.29
C LEU A 17 1.10 -7.84 11.84
N ASP A 18 -0.17 -7.73 11.51
CA ASP A 18 -0.68 -8.01 10.16
C ASP A 18 -0.23 -6.96 9.15
N GLN A 19 -0.15 -5.69 9.56
CA GLN A 19 0.41 -4.63 8.72
C GLN A 19 1.90 -4.88 8.43
N LYS A 20 2.66 -5.33 9.43
CA LYS A 20 4.07 -5.72 9.24
C LYS A 20 4.22 -6.92 8.30
N ARG A 21 3.37 -7.95 8.44
CA ARG A 21 3.37 -9.11 7.53
C ARG A 21 3.04 -8.70 6.09
N LYS A 22 2.04 -7.84 5.89
CA LYS A 22 1.70 -7.28 4.58
C LYS A 22 2.88 -6.53 3.96
N LEU A 23 3.57 -5.69 4.72
CA LEU A 23 4.78 -5.00 4.25
C LEU A 23 5.89 -5.96 3.82
N GLY A 24 6.08 -7.06 4.56
CA GLY A 24 7.03 -8.11 4.18
C GLY A 24 6.70 -8.75 2.82
N LEU A 25 5.42 -9.02 2.54
CA LEU A 25 4.97 -9.53 1.25
C LEU A 25 5.17 -8.51 0.13
N VAL A 26 4.79 -7.24 0.36
CA VAL A 26 5.00 -6.14 -0.60
C VAL A 26 6.47 -5.99 -0.96
N ASN A 27 7.37 -6.07 0.02
CA ASN A 27 8.82 -6.00 -0.23
C ASN A 27 9.33 -7.16 -1.09
N ARG A 28 8.76 -8.37 -0.93
CA ARG A 28 9.10 -9.51 -1.80
C ARG A 28 8.60 -9.29 -3.22
N ILE A 29 7.37 -8.80 -3.37
CA ILE A 29 6.80 -8.48 -4.68
C ILE A 29 7.65 -7.43 -5.39
N LYS A 30 8.04 -6.35 -4.69
CA LYS A 30 8.93 -5.31 -5.22
C LYS A 30 10.24 -5.88 -5.75
N LYS A 31 10.89 -6.76 -4.99
CA LYS A 31 12.13 -7.43 -5.45
C LYS A 31 11.92 -8.28 -6.71
N GLN A 32 10.77 -8.92 -6.86
CA GLN A 32 10.47 -9.69 -8.08
C GLN A 32 10.19 -8.77 -9.26
N ILE A 33 9.48 -7.66 -9.04
CA ILE A 33 9.29 -6.61 -10.06
C ILE A 33 10.67 -6.13 -10.55
N ASP A 34 11.56 -5.79 -9.63
CA ASP A 34 12.92 -5.34 -9.96
C ASP A 34 13.73 -6.43 -10.69
N LYS A 35 13.57 -7.70 -10.31
CA LYS A 35 14.30 -8.83 -10.91
C LYS A 35 13.86 -9.13 -12.35
N PHE A 36 12.56 -9.06 -12.60
CA PHE A 36 11.96 -9.41 -13.89
C PHE A 36 11.69 -8.19 -14.76
N GLU A 37 12.11 -7.00 -14.32
CA GLU A 37 11.84 -5.71 -14.98
C GLU A 37 10.37 -5.56 -15.39
N LEU A 38 9.45 -6.04 -14.53
CA LEU A 38 8.02 -6.06 -14.83
C LEU A 38 7.51 -4.64 -14.95
N LYS A 39 6.99 -4.30 -16.12
CA LYS A 39 6.31 -3.03 -16.30
C LYS A 39 4.82 -3.19 -15.99
N PRO A 40 4.14 -2.11 -15.56
CA PRO A 40 2.69 -2.15 -15.31
C PRO A 40 1.89 -2.62 -16.53
N GLU A 41 2.39 -2.34 -17.74
CA GLU A 41 1.76 -2.77 -19.00
C GLU A 41 1.74 -4.29 -19.14
N ASP A 42 2.82 -4.98 -18.72
CA ASP A 42 2.93 -6.45 -18.79
C ASP A 42 1.96 -7.16 -17.83
N LEU A 43 1.57 -6.46 -16.77
CA LEU A 43 0.64 -6.95 -15.75
C LEU A 43 -0.82 -6.56 -16.07
N GLY A 44 -1.05 -5.88 -17.19
CA GLY A 44 -2.38 -5.41 -17.58
C GLY A 44 -2.95 -4.34 -16.66
N PHE A 45 -2.11 -3.67 -15.85
CA PHE A 45 -2.50 -2.51 -15.07
C PHE A 45 -2.61 -1.29 -15.99
N THR A 46 -3.71 -1.21 -16.72
CA THR A 46 -4.04 -0.05 -17.55
C THR A 46 -4.75 0.98 -16.67
N ASN A 47 -4.33 2.24 -16.75
CA ASN A 47 -5.01 3.37 -16.11
C ASN A 47 -6.33 3.74 -16.83
N THR A 48 -6.82 2.87 -17.71
CA THR A 48 -8.05 3.10 -18.45
C THR A 48 -9.22 2.77 -17.54
N LEU A 49 -9.94 3.81 -17.12
CA LEU A 49 -11.31 3.63 -16.66
C LEU A 49 -12.10 3.12 -17.88
N ASP A 50 -12.63 1.91 -17.81
CA ASP A 50 -13.53 1.38 -18.84
C ASP A 50 -14.86 2.16 -18.79
N ILE A 51 -14.89 3.31 -19.47
CA ILE A 51 -16.09 4.14 -19.65
C ILE A 51 -17.15 3.41 -20.51
N SER A 52 -16.76 2.30 -21.15
CA SER A 52 -17.61 1.43 -21.98
C SER A 52 -18.86 0.88 -21.28
N ASN A 53 -18.90 0.87 -19.94
CA ASN A 53 -20.04 0.38 -19.15
C ASN A 53 -20.91 1.51 -18.57
N LEU A 54 -20.73 2.76 -19.02
CA LEU A 54 -21.40 3.95 -18.48
C LEU A 54 -22.24 4.71 -19.52
N ILE A 55 -22.50 4.09 -20.68
CA ILE A 55 -23.45 4.53 -21.72
C ILE A 55 -24.43 3.39 -21.96
#